data_AF-A0A5C9E6E6-F1
#
_entry.id   AF-A0A5C9E6E6-F1
#
_cell.length_a   1.000
_cell.length_b   1.000
_cell.length_c   1.000
_cell.angle_alpha   90.00
_cell.angle_beta   90.00
_cell.angle_gamma   90.00
#
_symmetry.space_group_name_H-M   'P 1'
#
loop_
_entity.id
_entity.type
_entity.pdbx_description
1 polymer ?
#
loop_
_entity_poly.entity_id
_entity_poly.type
_entity_poly.pdbx_seq_one_letter_code
_entity_poly.pdbx_strand_id
1 'polypeptide(L)'
;MFYVIMEDLDKKDFEPESLVDKAIKDEGTLSDLMDGLKSKKDSYRYNSFQVLLLISEKEPEVLYPNWEHFAELLLSENNYHKVIGIKILANLVKIDEKDKLDLIFDEYVDLIKAKSIMTARTVVENLGKIAKFNPQLSDKITDILMDVENSVRDFQRKELIKADVVKAFSMYFDQIEEQEKVLSYVKGQLESDSPKTRKMANSFLKKYQ
;
A
#
# COMPACT_ATOMS: atom_id res chain seq x y z
N MET A 1 3.01 -32.68 -8.80
CA MET A 1 2.19 -31.96 -7.80
C MET A 1 1.97 -30.49 -8.17
N PHE A 2 2.79 -29.88 -9.05
CA PHE A 2 2.64 -28.52 -9.57
C PHE A 2 1.27 -28.20 -10.20
N TYR A 3 0.69 -29.16 -10.94
CA TYR A 3 -0.55 -28.93 -11.69
C TYR A 3 -1.80 -28.61 -10.83
N VAL A 4 -1.86 -29.09 -9.59
CA VAL A 4 -3.05 -28.95 -8.72
C VAL A 4 -3.16 -27.54 -8.14
N ILE A 5 -2.01 -26.91 -7.81
CA ILE A 5 -1.98 -25.55 -7.24
C ILE A 5 -2.52 -24.53 -8.27
N MET A 6 -2.21 -24.75 -9.56
CA MET A 6 -2.63 -23.84 -10.62
C MET A 6 -4.14 -23.84 -10.85
N GLU A 7 -4.81 -24.97 -10.65
CA GLU A 7 -6.28 -25.06 -10.80
C GLU A 7 -7.03 -24.43 -9.63
N ASP A 8 -6.49 -24.53 -8.41
CA ASP A 8 -7.13 -23.99 -7.21
C ASP A 8 -7.10 -22.45 -7.17
N LEU A 9 -6.03 -21.83 -7.67
CA LEU A 9 -5.91 -20.37 -7.74
C LEU A 9 -6.92 -19.70 -8.70
N ASP A 10 -7.56 -20.44 -9.61
CA ASP A 10 -8.59 -19.88 -10.50
C ASP A 10 -9.98 -19.83 -9.85
N LYS A 11 -10.15 -20.43 -8.67
CA LYS A 11 -11.40 -20.48 -7.92
C LYS A 11 -11.72 -19.13 -7.26
N LYS A 12 -13.00 -18.76 -7.24
CA LYS A 12 -13.45 -17.48 -6.65
C LYS A 12 -13.49 -17.49 -5.13
N ASP A 13 -13.64 -18.67 -4.54
CA ASP A 13 -13.73 -18.96 -3.11
C ASP A 13 -12.41 -19.51 -2.55
N PHE A 14 -11.29 -19.25 -3.24
CA PHE A 14 -9.97 -19.61 -2.77
C PHE A 14 -9.61 -18.86 -1.48
N GLU A 15 -9.05 -19.58 -0.51
CA GLU A 15 -8.58 -19.03 0.77
C GLU A 15 -7.06 -18.82 0.71
N PRO A 16 -6.56 -17.58 0.59
CA PRO A 16 -5.12 -17.31 0.42
C PRO A 16 -4.25 -17.86 1.55
N GLU A 17 -4.74 -17.83 2.78
CA GLU A 17 -4.06 -18.34 3.98
C GLU A 17 -3.68 -19.82 3.84
N SER A 18 -4.48 -20.61 3.13
CA SER A 18 -4.24 -22.05 2.93
C SER A 18 -2.95 -22.35 2.17
N LEU A 19 -2.41 -21.39 1.42
CA LEU A 19 -1.23 -21.57 0.56
C LEU A 19 0.03 -20.86 1.09
N VAL A 20 -0.09 -19.97 2.07
CA VAL A 20 1.03 -19.16 2.60
C VAL A 20 2.19 -20.04 3.09
N ASP A 21 1.92 -20.98 4.00
CA ASP A 21 2.96 -21.85 4.59
C ASP A 21 3.69 -22.68 3.54
N LYS A 22 2.99 -23.07 2.48
CA LYS A 22 3.57 -23.84 1.38
C LYS A 22 4.45 -22.95 0.51
N ALA A 23 3.93 -21.78 0.13
CA ALA A 23 4.67 -20.82 -0.69
C ALA A 23 5.96 -20.33 -0.02
N ILE A 24 5.97 -20.21 1.32
CA ILE A 24 7.17 -19.87 2.08
C ILE A 24 8.24 -20.98 2.00
N LYS A 25 7.83 -22.25 1.98
CA LYS A 25 8.74 -23.41 2.07
C LYS A 25 9.14 -23.99 0.73
N ASP A 26 8.40 -23.68 -0.34
CA ASP A 26 8.57 -24.27 -1.67
C ASP A 26 8.79 -23.17 -2.72
N GLU A 27 10.04 -23.02 -3.17
CA GLU A 27 10.45 -22.02 -4.16
C GLU A 27 9.64 -22.11 -5.46
N GLY A 28 9.25 -23.33 -5.86
CA GLY A 28 8.42 -23.53 -7.05
C GLY A 28 7.03 -22.92 -6.91
N THR A 29 6.36 -23.18 -5.79
CA THR A 29 5.07 -22.56 -5.46
C THR A 29 5.19 -21.04 -5.37
N LEU A 30 6.26 -20.52 -4.77
CA LEU A 30 6.51 -19.08 -4.73
C LEU A 30 6.68 -18.49 -6.13
N SER A 31 7.48 -19.13 -6.98
CA SER A 31 7.69 -18.73 -8.38
C SER A 31 6.38 -18.70 -9.17
N ASP A 32 5.55 -19.73 -9.03
CA ASP A 32 4.25 -19.81 -9.70
C ASP A 32 3.33 -18.63 -9.30
N LEU A 33 3.32 -18.26 -8.01
CA LEU A 33 2.57 -17.11 -7.51
C LEU A 33 3.11 -15.78 -8.06
N MET A 34 4.43 -15.64 -8.14
CA MET A 34 5.08 -14.46 -8.71
C MET A 34 4.72 -14.28 -10.19
N ASP A 35 4.78 -15.35 -10.97
CA ASP A 35 4.35 -15.35 -12.38
C ASP A 35 2.85 -15.04 -12.52
N GLY A 36 2.05 -15.50 -11.55
CA GLY A 36 0.62 -15.24 -11.50
C GLY A 36 0.23 -13.78 -11.41
N LEU A 37 1.09 -12.89 -10.91
CA LEU A 37 0.84 -11.45 -10.82
C LEU A 37 0.56 -10.79 -12.19
N LYS A 38 1.06 -11.39 -13.28
CA LYS A 38 0.89 -10.90 -14.66
C LYS A 38 -0.12 -11.74 -15.46
N SER A 39 -0.81 -12.69 -14.82
CA SER A 39 -1.77 -13.57 -15.50
C SER A 39 -2.97 -12.81 -16.06
N LYS A 40 -3.44 -13.23 -17.23
CA LYS A 40 -4.68 -12.72 -17.86
C LYS A 40 -5.94 -13.25 -17.19
N LYS A 41 -5.84 -14.32 -16.38
CA LYS A 41 -6.96 -14.84 -15.60
C LYS A 41 -7.11 -14.05 -14.31
N ASP A 42 -8.24 -13.36 -14.16
CA ASP A 42 -8.44 -12.43 -13.05
C ASP A 42 -8.43 -13.09 -11.68
N SER A 43 -9.12 -14.22 -11.51
CA SER A 43 -9.11 -14.98 -10.25
C SER A 43 -7.69 -15.43 -9.90
N TYR A 44 -6.99 -16.04 -10.85
CA TYR A 44 -5.62 -16.50 -10.67
C TYR A 44 -4.68 -15.37 -10.26
N ARG A 45 -4.72 -14.25 -10.97
CA ARG A 45 -3.91 -13.07 -10.67
C ARG A 45 -4.22 -12.49 -9.30
N TYR A 46 -5.51 -12.37 -8.98
CA TYR A 46 -5.97 -11.84 -7.71
C TYR A 46 -5.55 -12.72 -6.53
N ASN A 47 -5.79 -14.02 -6.62
CA ASN A 47 -5.45 -14.98 -5.58
C ASN A 47 -3.94 -15.08 -5.38
N SER A 48 -3.15 -15.07 -6.46
CA SER A 48 -1.69 -15.01 -6.38
C SER A 48 -1.22 -13.76 -5.62
N PHE A 49 -1.78 -12.60 -5.96
CA PHE A 49 -1.51 -11.37 -5.24
C PHE A 49 -1.90 -11.45 -3.76
N GLN A 50 -3.06 -12.02 -3.40
CA GLN A 50 -3.47 -12.12 -2.00
C GLN A 50 -2.52 -12.97 -1.16
N VAL A 51 -2.05 -14.11 -1.70
CA VAL A 51 -1.07 -14.96 -1.00
C VAL A 51 0.23 -14.19 -0.79
N LEU A 52 0.77 -13.55 -1.84
CA LEU A 52 2.01 -12.77 -1.76
C LEU A 52 1.87 -11.55 -0.84
N LEU A 53 0.70 -10.91 -0.80
CA LEU A 53 0.42 -9.82 0.13
C LEU A 53 0.50 -10.31 1.57
N LEU A 54 -0.13 -11.45 1.90
CA LEU A 54 -0.05 -12.04 3.24
C LEU A 54 1.39 -12.41 3.62
N ILE A 55 2.16 -12.98 2.70
CA ILE A 55 3.57 -13.29 2.94
C ILE A 55 4.34 -12.00 3.22
N SER A 56 4.16 -10.95 2.41
CA SER A 56 4.86 -9.66 2.62
C SER A 56 4.56 -9.02 3.99
N GLU A 57 3.40 -9.29 4.58
CA GLU A 57 3.03 -8.79 5.91
C GLU A 57 3.60 -9.63 7.05
N LYS A 58 3.65 -10.95 6.87
CA LYS A 58 4.04 -11.92 7.93
C LYS A 58 5.53 -12.24 7.92
N GLU A 59 6.07 -12.54 6.75
CA GLU A 59 7.45 -13.00 6.50
C GLU A 59 8.05 -12.23 5.30
N PRO A 60 8.23 -10.90 5.42
CA PRO A 60 8.74 -10.06 4.32
C PRO A 60 10.11 -10.52 3.78
N GLU A 61 10.93 -11.19 4.59
CA GLU A 61 12.23 -11.74 4.23
C GLU A 61 12.18 -12.74 3.06
N VAL A 62 11.04 -13.43 2.88
CA VAL A 62 10.82 -14.36 1.77
C VAL A 62 10.72 -13.62 0.44
N LEU A 63 10.16 -12.40 0.46
CA LEU A 63 9.88 -11.62 -0.76
C LEU A 63 10.90 -10.52 -1.02
N TYR A 64 11.61 -10.05 0.01
CA TYR A 64 12.61 -8.99 -0.11
C TYR A 64 13.71 -9.24 -1.17
N PRO A 65 14.20 -10.49 -1.38
CA PRO A 65 15.13 -10.78 -2.49
C PRO A 65 14.56 -10.45 -3.87
N ASN A 66 13.24 -10.36 -4.02
CA ASN A 66 12.53 -10.05 -5.26
C ASN A 66 12.08 -8.58 -5.34
N TRP A 67 12.67 -7.67 -4.55
CA TRP A 67 12.32 -6.25 -4.51
C TRP A 67 12.19 -5.64 -5.91
N GLU A 68 13.18 -5.86 -6.75
CA GLU A 68 13.28 -5.31 -8.10
C GLU A 68 12.08 -5.73 -8.97
N HIS A 69 11.61 -6.97 -8.82
CA HIS A 69 10.41 -7.44 -9.51
C HIS A 69 9.16 -6.62 -9.13
N PHE A 70 8.99 -6.30 -7.85
CA PHE A 70 7.86 -5.50 -7.40
C PHE A 70 8.00 -4.02 -7.76
N ALA A 71 9.23 -3.48 -7.75
CA ALA A 71 9.53 -2.12 -8.20
C ALA A 71 9.16 -1.94 -9.69
N GLU A 72 9.47 -2.91 -10.54
CA GLU A 72 9.07 -2.89 -11.96
C GLU A 72 7.55 -2.80 -12.16
N LEU A 73 6.74 -3.34 -11.24
CA LEU A 73 5.27 -3.26 -11.34
C LEU A 73 4.75 -1.82 -11.22
N LEU A 74 5.49 -0.91 -10.59
CA LEU A 74 5.14 0.51 -10.51
C LEU A 74 5.14 1.19 -11.89
N LEU A 75 5.97 0.68 -12.81
CA LEU A 75 6.13 1.21 -14.17
C LEU A 75 5.09 0.66 -15.16
N SER A 76 4.30 -0.33 -14.75
CA SER A 76 3.32 -0.98 -15.63
C SER A 76 2.18 -0.06 -16.04
N GLU A 77 1.76 -0.10 -17.30
CA GLU A 77 0.53 0.57 -17.78
C GLU A 77 -0.74 0.01 -17.11
N ASN A 78 -0.70 -1.25 -16.66
CA ASN A 78 -1.81 -1.85 -15.92
C ASN A 78 -1.85 -1.36 -14.46
N ASN A 79 -2.93 -0.66 -14.10
CA ASN A 79 -3.16 -0.13 -12.75
C ASN A 79 -3.19 -1.21 -11.65
N TYR A 80 -3.60 -2.44 -12.00
CA TYR A 80 -3.61 -3.55 -11.04
C TYR A 80 -2.18 -3.94 -10.63
N HIS A 81 -1.27 -4.03 -11.60
CA HIS A 81 0.15 -4.28 -11.31
C HIS A 81 0.74 -3.17 -10.42
N LYS A 82 0.44 -1.90 -10.73
CA LYS A 82 0.86 -0.78 -9.89
C LYS A 82 0.40 -0.95 -8.43
N VAL A 83 -0.88 -1.29 -8.23
CA VAL A 83 -1.45 -1.54 -6.89
C VAL A 83 -0.75 -2.69 -6.16
N ILE A 84 -0.40 -3.76 -6.87
CA ILE A 84 0.39 -4.87 -6.30
C ILE A 84 1.74 -4.36 -5.81
N GLY A 85 2.51 -3.69 -6.67
CA GLY A 85 3.83 -3.16 -6.35
C GLY A 85 3.78 -2.21 -5.16
N ILE A 86 2.85 -1.25 -5.17
CA ILE A 86 2.65 -0.26 -4.09
C ILE A 86 2.50 -0.95 -2.73
N LYS A 87 1.60 -1.95 -2.65
CA LYS A 87 1.25 -2.62 -1.39
C LYS A 87 2.35 -3.53 -0.89
N ILE A 88 2.95 -4.34 -1.76
CA ILE A 88 4.01 -5.27 -1.36
C ILE A 88 5.24 -4.48 -0.93
N LEU A 89 5.71 -3.50 -1.71
CA LEU A 89 6.89 -2.69 -1.36
C LEU A 89 6.71 -1.99 -0.02
N ALA A 90 5.53 -1.40 0.26
CA ALA A 90 5.26 -0.76 1.54
C ALA A 90 5.38 -1.71 2.75
N ASN A 91 5.15 -3.02 2.55
CA ASN A 91 5.35 -4.02 3.59
C ASN A 91 6.83 -4.38 3.75
N LEU A 92 7.53 -4.51 2.62
CA LEU A 92 8.96 -4.85 2.58
C LEU A 92 9.85 -3.79 3.22
N VAL A 93 9.42 -2.52 3.24
CA VAL A 93 10.12 -1.41 3.93
C VAL A 93 10.44 -1.72 5.40
N LYS A 94 9.63 -2.57 6.05
CA LYS A 94 9.86 -3.02 7.43
C LYS A 94 11.26 -3.62 7.65
N ILE A 95 11.86 -4.21 6.62
CA ILE A 95 13.18 -4.87 6.67
C ILE A 95 14.15 -4.31 5.61
N ASP A 96 13.89 -3.11 5.09
CA ASP A 96 14.68 -2.51 4.02
C ASP A 96 15.98 -1.87 4.53
N GLU A 97 16.90 -2.69 5.05
CA GLU A 97 18.19 -2.25 5.60
C GLU A 97 19.15 -1.63 4.56
N LYS A 98 18.80 -1.72 3.27
CA LYS A 98 19.61 -1.20 2.15
C LYS A 98 19.03 0.07 1.54
N ASP A 99 18.01 0.65 2.16
CA ASP A 99 17.31 1.86 1.69
C ASP A 99 16.90 1.74 0.21
N LYS A 100 16.44 0.56 -0.22
CA LYS A 100 16.01 0.35 -1.62
C LYS A 100 14.81 1.22 -1.97
N LEU A 101 13.96 1.55 -1.00
CA LEU A 101 12.85 2.48 -1.22
C LEU A 101 13.35 3.87 -1.62
N ASP A 102 14.42 4.38 -1.01
CA ASP A 102 14.91 5.74 -1.27
C ASP A 102 15.28 5.94 -2.74
N LEU A 103 15.76 4.88 -3.39
CA LEU A 103 16.10 4.86 -4.82
C LEU A 103 14.89 5.00 -5.75
N ILE A 104 13.68 4.69 -5.28
CA ILE A 104 12.44 4.69 -6.08
C ILE A 104 11.33 5.55 -5.43
N PHE A 105 11.65 6.31 -4.38
CA PHE A 105 10.65 6.94 -3.54
C PHE A 105 9.87 8.01 -4.31
N ASP A 106 10.56 8.78 -5.14
CA ASP A 106 9.93 9.84 -5.93
C ASP A 106 8.99 9.24 -6.99
N GLU A 107 9.37 8.15 -7.66
CA GLU A 107 8.51 7.38 -8.57
C GLU A 107 7.30 6.79 -7.84
N TYR A 108 7.50 6.27 -6.63
CA TYR A 108 6.44 5.72 -5.80
C TYR A 108 5.40 6.79 -5.44
N VAL A 109 5.85 7.97 -5.00
CA VAL A 109 4.99 9.08 -4.60
C VAL A 109 4.31 9.74 -5.80
N ASP A 110 4.96 9.82 -6.97
CA ASP A 110 4.36 10.43 -8.16
C ASP A 110 3.09 9.68 -8.63
N LEU A 111 2.92 8.42 -8.24
CA LEU A 111 1.69 7.65 -8.46
C LEU A 111 0.44 8.22 -7.74
N ILE A 112 0.58 9.16 -6.80
CA ILE A 112 -0.55 9.98 -6.29
C ILE A 112 -1.22 10.72 -7.45
N LYS A 113 -0.45 11.14 -8.46
CA LYS A 113 -0.93 11.87 -9.63
C LYS A 113 -1.47 10.93 -10.73
N ALA A 114 -1.58 9.63 -10.46
CA ALA A 114 -2.06 8.66 -11.44
C ALA A 114 -3.49 8.96 -11.92
N LYS A 115 -3.78 8.61 -13.18
CA LYS A 115 -5.15 8.71 -13.74
C LYS A 115 -6.15 7.82 -13.00
N SER A 116 -5.68 6.72 -12.42
CA SER A 116 -6.47 5.79 -11.61
C SER A 116 -6.59 6.30 -10.17
N ILE A 117 -7.82 6.61 -9.74
CA ILE A 117 -8.09 6.98 -8.34
C ILE A 117 -7.74 5.85 -7.37
N MET A 118 -7.95 4.60 -7.78
CA MET A 118 -7.57 3.44 -6.97
C MET A 118 -6.07 3.43 -6.70
N THR A 119 -5.25 3.71 -7.71
CA THR A 119 -3.79 3.77 -7.58
C THR A 119 -3.38 4.91 -6.65
N ALA A 120 -3.89 6.12 -6.89
CA ALA A 120 -3.58 7.29 -6.05
C ALA A 120 -3.94 7.05 -4.58
N ARG A 121 -5.14 6.53 -4.30
CA ARG A 121 -5.57 6.19 -2.93
C ARG A 121 -4.69 5.12 -2.29
N THR A 122 -4.29 4.11 -3.07
CA THR A 122 -3.42 3.04 -2.56
C THR A 122 -2.05 3.60 -2.13
N VAL A 123 -1.47 4.54 -2.87
CA VAL A 123 -0.22 5.21 -2.46
C VAL A 123 -0.42 5.94 -1.14
N VAL A 124 -1.43 6.82 -1.06
CA VAL A 124 -1.73 7.61 0.15
C VAL A 124 -1.92 6.71 1.38
N GLU A 125 -2.70 5.64 1.25
CA GLU A 125 -2.93 4.70 2.36
C GLU A 125 -1.63 4.01 2.81
N ASN A 126 -0.72 3.68 1.88
CA ASN A 126 0.50 2.93 2.19
C ASN A 126 1.67 3.84 2.59
N LEU A 127 1.63 5.14 2.29
CA LEU A 127 2.60 6.10 2.82
C LEU A 127 2.60 6.13 4.35
N GLY A 128 1.44 5.99 5.00
CA GLY A 128 1.39 5.86 6.47
C GLY A 128 2.08 4.59 7.00
N LYS A 129 2.06 3.50 6.23
CA LYS A 129 2.76 2.25 6.56
C LYS A 129 4.27 2.40 6.39
N ILE A 130 4.70 3.05 5.30
CA ILE A 130 6.10 3.39 5.04
C ILE A 130 6.65 4.29 6.15
N ALA A 131 5.94 5.38 6.51
CA ALA A 131 6.37 6.29 7.55
C ALA A 131 6.52 5.59 8.92
N LYS A 132 5.60 4.66 9.23
CA LYS A 132 5.65 3.86 10.45
C LYS A 132 6.89 2.96 10.52
N PHE A 133 7.31 2.40 9.38
CA PHE A 133 8.40 1.43 9.28
C PHE A 133 9.75 2.09 9.06
N ASN A 134 9.79 3.25 8.40
CA ASN A 134 10.97 4.07 8.20
C ASN A 134 10.72 5.47 8.78
N PRO A 135 11.00 5.68 10.09
CA PRO A 135 10.81 6.97 10.74
C PRO A 135 11.65 8.11 10.14
N GLN A 136 12.72 7.83 9.37
CA GLN A 136 13.50 8.88 8.72
C GLN A 136 12.73 9.59 7.60
N LEU A 137 11.71 8.90 7.04
CA LEU A 137 10.84 9.47 6.02
C LEU A 137 9.56 10.10 6.61
N SER A 138 9.35 10.06 7.93
CA SER A 138 8.09 10.47 8.56
C SER A 138 7.73 11.93 8.25
N ASP A 139 8.69 12.84 8.34
CA ASP A 139 8.46 14.27 8.09
C ASP A 139 8.19 14.53 6.61
N LYS A 140 9.02 13.97 5.71
CA LYS A 140 8.83 14.07 4.26
C LYS A 140 7.45 13.54 3.85
N ILE A 141 7.04 12.40 4.41
CA ILE A 141 5.72 11.80 4.15
C ILE A 141 4.60 12.65 4.75
N THR A 142 4.80 13.25 5.92
CA THR A 142 3.82 14.15 6.54
C THR A 142 3.54 15.33 5.63
N ASP A 143 4.58 15.98 5.10
CA ASP A 143 4.44 17.10 4.16
C ASP A 143 3.70 16.68 2.89
N ILE A 144 4.06 15.52 2.29
CA ILE A 144 3.38 14.97 1.11
C ILE A 144 1.89 14.73 1.38
N LEU A 145 1.55 14.16 2.54
CA LEU A 145 0.17 13.86 2.91
C LEU A 145 -0.65 15.12 3.18
N MET A 146 -0.05 16.16 3.76
CA MET A 146 -0.70 17.46 3.97
C MET A 146 -0.94 18.20 2.65
N ASP A 147 -0.07 18.02 1.65
CA ASP A 147 -0.19 18.66 0.33
C ASP A 147 -0.94 17.80 -0.71
N VAL A 148 -1.43 16.62 -0.34
CA VAL A 148 -1.98 15.65 -1.31
C VAL A 148 -3.13 16.23 -2.14
N GLU A 149 -3.91 17.14 -1.57
CA GLU A 149 -5.03 17.80 -2.25
C GLU A 149 -4.58 18.63 -3.45
N ASN A 150 -3.35 19.16 -3.43
CA ASN A 150 -2.76 19.90 -4.55
C ASN A 150 -2.16 18.96 -5.61
N SER A 151 -1.84 17.73 -5.22
CA SER A 151 -1.31 16.69 -6.12
C SER A 151 -2.38 15.92 -6.89
N VAL A 152 -3.65 15.99 -6.48
CA VAL A 152 -4.76 15.22 -7.06
C VAL A 152 -5.50 16.01 -8.14
N ARG A 153 -5.73 15.35 -9.29
CA ARG A 153 -6.18 16.00 -10.54
C ARG A 153 -7.60 16.59 -10.53
N ASP A 154 -8.53 16.11 -9.69
CA ASP A 154 -9.91 16.61 -9.65
C ASP A 154 -10.50 16.67 -8.23
N PHE A 155 -11.52 17.52 -8.05
CA PHE A 155 -12.13 17.82 -6.75
C PHE A 155 -12.82 16.62 -6.09
N GLN A 156 -13.57 15.81 -6.86
CA GLN A 156 -14.29 14.65 -6.30
C GLN A 156 -13.31 13.61 -5.74
N ARG A 157 -12.14 13.47 -6.35
CA ARG A 157 -11.07 12.60 -5.86
C ARG A 157 -10.43 13.12 -4.57
N LYS A 158 -10.33 14.44 -4.38
CA LYS A 158 -9.77 15.04 -3.14
C LYS A 158 -10.55 14.59 -1.92
N GLU A 159 -11.89 14.62 -1.98
CA GLU A 159 -12.75 14.21 -0.86
C GLU A 159 -12.60 12.74 -0.47
N LEU A 160 -12.34 11.85 -1.45
CA LEU A 160 -12.07 10.44 -1.18
C LEU A 160 -10.71 10.22 -0.52
N ILE A 161 -9.70 10.98 -0.94
CA ILE A 161 -8.32 10.86 -0.47
C ILE A 161 -8.15 11.43 0.96
N LYS A 162 -8.91 12.46 1.35
CA LYS A 162 -8.85 13.02 2.72
C LYS A 162 -9.04 11.96 3.81
N ALA A 163 -9.98 11.04 3.62
CA ALA A 163 -10.20 9.94 4.55
C ALA A 163 -8.97 9.02 4.64
N ASP A 164 -8.30 8.78 3.51
CA ASP A 164 -7.11 7.94 3.43
C ASP A 164 -5.88 8.64 4.05
N VAL A 165 -5.79 9.97 3.94
CA VAL A 165 -4.76 10.77 4.64
C VAL A 165 -4.90 10.66 6.16
N VAL A 166 -6.11 10.85 6.69
CA VAL A 166 -6.36 10.71 8.14
C VAL A 166 -6.03 9.29 8.60
N LYS A 167 -6.35 8.29 7.78
CA LYS A 167 -5.96 6.89 8.01
C LYS A 167 -4.44 6.73 8.07
N ALA A 168 -3.72 7.30 7.11
CA ALA A 168 -2.27 7.24 7.04
C ALA A 168 -1.63 7.86 8.29
N PHE A 169 -2.02 9.08 8.66
CA PHE A 169 -1.53 9.73 9.89
C PHE A 169 -1.76 8.85 11.12
N SER A 170 -2.91 8.17 11.23
CA SER A 170 -3.20 7.35 12.40
C SER A 170 -2.23 6.17 12.61
N MET A 171 -1.50 5.75 11.56
CA MET A 171 -0.56 4.63 11.63
C MET A 171 0.75 4.99 12.31
N TYR A 172 1.16 6.26 12.27
CA TYR A 172 2.48 6.72 12.71
C TYR A 172 2.45 8.04 13.49
N PHE A 173 1.29 8.54 13.89
CA PHE A 173 1.15 9.83 14.59
C PHE A 173 2.09 10.01 15.79
N ASP A 174 2.29 8.96 16.58
CA ASP A 174 3.19 8.97 17.74
C ASP A 174 4.68 9.18 17.38
N GLN A 175 5.03 9.07 16.09
CA GLN A 175 6.38 9.26 15.54
C GLN A 175 6.57 10.62 14.84
N ILE A 176 5.49 11.40 14.69
CA ILE A 176 5.53 12.71 14.02
C ILE A 176 6.09 13.73 15.00
N GLU A 177 7.07 14.53 14.60
CA GLU A 177 7.62 15.60 15.46
C GLU A 177 6.60 16.75 15.62
N GLU A 178 6.04 17.22 14.51
CA GLU A 178 5.08 18.34 14.49
C GLU A 178 3.61 17.89 14.61
N GLN A 179 3.29 17.11 15.66
CA GLN A 179 1.94 16.56 15.90
C GLN A 179 0.82 17.61 15.86
N GLU A 180 1.08 18.81 16.38
CA GLU A 180 0.11 19.93 16.39
C GLU A 180 -0.30 20.38 14.98
N LYS A 181 0.61 20.32 14.00
CA LYS A 181 0.29 20.61 12.60
C LYS A 181 -0.69 19.58 12.04
N VAL A 182 -0.45 18.30 12.34
CA VAL A 182 -1.32 17.20 11.92
C VAL A 182 -2.69 17.29 12.61
N LEU A 183 -2.74 17.57 13.92
CA LEU A 183 -3.99 17.80 14.64
C LEU A 183 -4.80 18.94 14.03
N SER A 184 -4.14 20.06 13.70
CA SER A 184 -4.76 21.21 13.05
C SER A 184 -5.32 20.85 11.66
N TYR A 185 -4.54 20.12 10.86
CA TYR A 185 -4.99 19.61 9.57
C TYR A 185 -6.23 18.72 9.71
N VAL A 186 -6.18 17.73 10.62
CA VAL A 186 -7.29 16.78 10.83
C VAL A 186 -8.53 17.48 11.37
N LYS A 187 -8.39 18.49 12.22
CA LYS A 187 -9.50 19.33 12.68
C LYS A 187 -10.19 20.05 11.54
N GLY A 188 -9.44 20.55 10.56
CA GLY A 188 -10.01 21.12 9.33
C GLY A 188 -10.89 20.12 8.55
N GLN A 189 -10.60 18.83 8.64
CA GLN A 189 -11.36 17.78 7.97
C GLN A 189 -12.73 17.47 8.62
N LEU A 190 -13.05 18.08 9.77
CA LEU A 190 -14.39 18.01 10.37
C LEU A 190 -15.46 18.70 9.50
N GLU A 191 -15.05 19.64 8.65
CA GLU A 191 -15.92 20.37 7.71
C GLU A 191 -15.91 19.78 6.29
N SER A 192 -15.27 18.62 6.07
CA SER A 192 -15.24 17.95 4.76
C SER A 192 -16.65 17.57 4.30
N ASP A 193 -16.93 17.64 2.99
CA ASP A 193 -18.20 17.23 2.40
C ASP A 193 -18.46 15.72 2.57
N SER A 194 -17.38 14.92 2.63
CA SER A 194 -17.43 13.47 2.82
C SER A 194 -17.78 13.07 4.26
N PRO A 195 -18.94 12.40 4.51
CA PRO A 195 -19.29 11.90 5.84
C PRO A 195 -18.27 10.90 6.41
N LYS A 196 -17.62 10.11 5.53
CA LYS A 196 -16.56 9.18 5.91
C LYS A 196 -15.36 9.94 6.46
N THR A 197 -14.94 11.00 5.77
CA THR A 197 -13.80 11.84 6.19
C THR A 197 -14.08 12.47 7.56
N ARG A 198 -15.26 13.10 7.73
CA ARG A 198 -15.67 13.68 9.03
C ARG A 198 -15.66 12.65 10.15
N LYS A 199 -16.16 11.43 9.89
CA LYS A 199 -16.14 10.34 10.87
C LYS A 199 -14.72 9.93 11.26
N MET A 200 -13.82 9.80 10.29
CA MET A 200 -12.43 9.43 10.54
C MET A 200 -11.67 10.52 11.29
N ALA A 201 -11.87 11.79 10.91
CA ALA A 201 -11.29 12.93 11.62
C ALA A 201 -11.74 12.98 13.09
N ASN A 202 -13.04 12.81 13.35
CA ASN A 202 -13.56 12.72 14.72
C ASN A 202 -12.93 11.57 15.52
N SER A 203 -12.81 10.37 14.93
CA SER A 203 -12.18 9.23 15.59
C SER A 203 -10.69 9.45 15.87
N PHE A 204 -9.98 10.10 14.95
CA PHE A 204 -8.58 10.46 15.11
C PHE A 204 -8.40 11.45 16.26
N LEU A 205 -9.15 12.55 16.26
CA LEU A 205 -9.04 13.58 17.30
C LEU A 205 -9.41 13.02 18.69
N LYS A 206 -10.45 12.19 18.80
CA LYS A 206 -10.78 11.53 20.07
C LYS A 206 -9.66 10.66 20.64
N LYS A 207 -8.75 10.18 19.80
CA LYS A 207 -7.63 9.32 20.21
C LYS A 207 -6.40 10.14 20.59
N TYR A 208 -6.16 11.27 19.93
CA TYR A 208 -4.88 11.98 19.95
C TYR A 208 -4.97 13.44 20.44
N GLN A 209 -6.17 13.90 20.78
CA GLN A 209 -6.47 15.20 21.40
C GLN A 209 -7.16 14.98 22.75
#